data_AF-A0A7S4PYC2-F1
#
_entry.id   AF-A0A7S4PYC2-F1
#
_cell.length_a   1.000
_cell.length_b   1.000
_cell.length_c   1.000
_cell.angle_alpha   90.00
_cell.angle_beta   90.00
_cell.angle_gamma   90.00
#
_symmetry.space_group_name_H-M   'P 1'
#
loop_
_entity.id
_entity.type
_entity.pdbx_description
1 polymer ?
#
loop_
_entity_poly.entity_id
_entity_poly.type
_entity_poly.pdbx_seq_one_letter_code
_entity_poly.pdbx_strand_id
1 'polypeptide(L)'
;GARQTWRDLSVRELRTGRFFVHGLLGLAAALSPRRAAQLEPRITAEEMLRRAGHDWDVLREALACSDERLSERLHAVVQQAMGLRAPGSGSGDAERIVIEAEWARHVRAADAWRPPRREEDPRAAAQRRLREELEGREVADRSVSLPLLLRSRTSPSALHMQEVLRGSPGLAQAFPMAMLLLQRDADLDTVSNLAPVLELQEFLIKRLRRRISRQQAQELSLGGVLQQHVQPSEVPYARGLVRRACHAWNAVVPRVQHYECQPVEVPPMPQDGEGAPVLRWLRSPREDSPESLYALLLVRWLVQLHNDLVRSAAEAQPEEPARTACSISGVSEAQLFRYEPGTADRLAQDALQEGGGLDFDWALVDVTAREVFASVCGLMDGHGDIEHFEFLGEGQASGSRRLRNQRPMPDGIREVLLRDLDSPRAVEDCLQLLFTVEAWLRLTDIQEQSVAEFARTVMGLPLAAIHDVLDALPVSCLQEAIELLSSCSASPLEELSGRYRDSLEEEQAEQLRGLPSEEAAALLREWRRFLRAYLSGFREPYPAHSPVWAFWSGEEGAAWVAGLKDMDLRLAHFGPAFELVAARVQGQQ
;
A
#
# COMPACT_ATOMS: atom_id res chain seq x y z
N GLY A 1 5.70 -37.37 -6.96
CA GLY A 1 4.47 -37.37 -6.15
C GLY A 1 4.24 -35.96 -5.66
N ALA A 2 3.24 -35.27 -6.19
CA ALA A 2 2.93 -33.89 -5.85
C ALA A 2 2.49 -33.81 -4.37
N ARG A 3 3.03 -32.84 -3.63
CA ARG A 3 2.62 -32.56 -2.25
C ARG A 3 1.28 -31.84 -2.30
N GLN A 4 0.20 -32.58 -2.09
CA GLN A 4 -1.14 -32.02 -2.00
C GLN A 4 -1.22 -31.25 -0.67
N THR A 5 -1.38 -29.93 -0.73
CA THR A 5 -1.61 -29.11 0.47
C THR A 5 -3.07 -28.70 0.52
N TRP A 6 -3.56 -28.10 1.62
CA TRP A 6 -4.89 -27.46 1.69
C TRP A 6 -5.23 -26.55 0.48
N ARG A 7 -4.23 -26.11 -0.29
CA ARG A 7 -4.38 -25.32 -1.52
C ARG A 7 -5.00 -26.11 -2.70
N ASP A 8 -4.90 -27.44 -2.70
CA ASP A 8 -5.35 -28.28 -3.81
C ASP A 8 -6.70 -28.95 -3.58
N LEU A 9 -7.30 -28.76 -2.39
CA LEU A 9 -8.62 -29.27 -2.06
C LEU A 9 -9.71 -28.43 -2.74
N SER A 10 -10.79 -29.08 -3.19
CA SER A 10 -11.98 -28.34 -3.64
C SER A 10 -12.61 -27.58 -2.46
N VAL A 11 -13.44 -26.56 -2.73
CA VAL A 11 -14.08 -25.79 -1.65
C VAL A 11 -14.95 -26.73 -0.82
N ARG A 12 -15.63 -27.67 -1.47
CA ARG A 12 -16.39 -28.73 -0.80
C ARG A 12 -15.52 -29.57 0.13
N GLU A 13 -14.42 -30.13 -0.36
CA GLU A 13 -13.53 -31.01 0.43
C GLU A 13 -12.98 -30.29 1.67
N LEU A 14 -12.51 -29.06 1.43
CA LEU A 14 -12.01 -28.14 2.45
C LEU A 14 -13.05 -27.84 3.53
N ARG A 15 -14.24 -27.40 3.11
CA ARG A 15 -15.32 -26.95 4.00
C ARG A 15 -15.97 -28.11 4.74
N THR A 16 -16.09 -29.29 4.13
CA THR A 16 -16.53 -30.50 4.82
C THR A 16 -15.58 -30.87 5.95
N GLY A 17 -14.26 -30.80 5.72
CA GLY A 17 -13.27 -31.01 6.78
C GLY A 17 -13.38 -29.99 7.92
N ARG A 18 -13.45 -28.70 7.58
CA ARG A 18 -13.60 -27.62 8.57
C ARG A 18 -14.89 -27.73 9.37
N PHE A 19 -16.01 -28.07 8.73
CA PHE A 19 -17.30 -28.26 9.38
C PHE A 19 -17.20 -29.29 10.52
N PHE A 20 -16.59 -30.45 10.27
CA PHE A 20 -16.41 -31.46 11.33
C PHE A 20 -15.43 -31.02 12.41
N VAL A 21 -14.32 -30.37 12.04
CA VAL A 21 -13.35 -29.86 13.02
C VAL A 21 -13.99 -28.82 13.93
N HIS A 22 -14.64 -27.80 13.37
CA HIS A 22 -15.33 -26.74 14.12
C HIS A 22 -16.48 -27.30 14.96
N GLY A 23 -17.28 -28.23 14.41
CA GLY A 23 -18.37 -28.87 15.13
C GLY A 23 -17.89 -29.70 16.33
N LEU A 24 -16.86 -30.53 16.14
CA LEU A 24 -16.28 -31.36 17.21
C LEU A 24 -15.60 -30.51 18.28
N LEU A 25 -14.85 -29.47 17.90
CA LEU A 25 -14.22 -28.54 18.84
C LEU A 25 -15.28 -27.73 19.61
N GLY A 26 -16.33 -27.26 18.94
CA GLY A 26 -17.45 -26.57 19.59
C GLY A 26 -18.16 -27.45 20.62
N LEU A 27 -18.44 -28.71 20.26
CA LEU A 27 -19.03 -29.70 21.16
C LEU A 27 -18.09 -30.03 22.33
N ALA A 28 -16.80 -30.23 22.07
CA ALA A 28 -15.80 -30.48 23.10
C ALA A 28 -15.64 -29.28 24.07
N ALA A 29 -15.70 -28.05 23.55
CA ALA A 29 -15.68 -26.83 24.36
C ALA A 29 -16.93 -26.67 25.21
N ALA A 30 -18.10 -27.05 24.69
CA ALA A 30 -19.36 -27.05 25.45
C ALA A 30 -19.36 -28.11 26.57
N LEU A 31 -18.81 -29.30 26.29
CA LEU A 31 -18.78 -30.42 27.24
C LEU A 31 -17.62 -30.34 28.25
N SER A 32 -16.49 -29.76 27.88
CA SER A 32 -15.29 -29.65 28.71
C SER A 32 -14.46 -28.39 28.39
N PRO A 33 -14.87 -27.21 28.91
CA PRO A 33 -14.19 -25.94 28.66
C PRO A 33 -12.69 -25.96 28.99
N ARG A 34 -12.29 -26.71 30.04
CA ARG A 34 -10.88 -26.85 30.45
C ARG A 34 -10.02 -27.61 29.43
N ARG A 35 -10.56 -28.63 28.76
CA ARG A 35 -9.84 -29.36 27.70
C ARG A 35 -9.78 -28.57 26.41
N ALA A 36 -10.85 -27.85 26.07
CA ALA A 36 -10.84 -26.97 24.90
C ALA A 36 -9.87 -25.80 25.05
N ALA A 37 -9.77 -25.20 26.24
CA ALA A 37 -8.79 -24.15 26.53
C ALA A 37 -7.32 -24.62 26.42
N GLN A 38 -7.05 -25.92 26.52
CA GLN A 38 -5.72 -26.50 26.28
C GLN A 38 -5.40 -26.69 24.80
N LEU A 39 -6.43 -26.85 23.94
CA LEU A 39 -6.27 -27.00 22.49
C LEU A 39 -6.22 -25.64 21.78
N GLU A 40 -7.04 -24.69 22.22
CA GLU A 40 -7.09 -23.35 21.63
C GLU A 40 -7.53 -22.31 22.68
N PRO A 41 -6.59 -21.61 23.35
CA PRO A 41 -6.87 -20.83 24.57
C PRO A 41 -7.71 -19.56 24.37
N ARG A 42 -8.15 -19.26 23.14
CA ARG A 42 -8.86 -18.01 22.79
C ARG A 42 -10.24 -18.21 22.17
N ILE A 43 -10.73 -19.44 22.03
CA ILE A 43 -11.96 -19.69 21.26
C ILE A 43 -13.07 -20.31 22.11
N THR A 44 -14.26 -19.72 22.05
CA THR A 44 -15.46 -20.18 22.76
C THR A 44 -16.22 -21.23 21.94
N ALA A 45 -17.05 -22.04 22.63
CA ALA A 45 -17.94 -23.00 21.97
C ALA A 45 -18.88 -22.30 20.96
N GLU A 46 -19.38 -21.12 21.31
CA GLU A 46 -20.24 -20.30 20.45
C GLU A 46 -19.54 -19.87 19.16
N GLU A 47 -18.29 -19.40 19.25
CA GLU A 47 -17.50 -19.02 18.08
C GLU A 47 -17.24 -20.22 17.15
N MET A 48 -16.96 -21.40 17.71
CA MET A 48 -16.78 -22.62 16.91
C MET A 48 -18.07 -23.10 16.24
N LEU A 49 -19.20 -23.04 16.94
CA LEU A 49 -20.51 -23.37 16.35
C LEU A 49 -20.91 -22.37 15.27
N ARG A 50 -20.60 -21.09 15.45
CA ARG A 50 -20.80 -20.04 14.43
C ARG A 50 -19.98 -20.32 13.17
N ARG A 51 -18.72 -20.74 13.32
CA ARG A 51 -17.87 -21.16 12.19
C ARG A 51 -18.41 -22.41 11.49
N ALA A 52 -18.88 -23.40 12.25
CA ALA A 52 -19.51 -24.59 11.69
C ALA A 52 -20.80 -24.24 10.92
N GLY A 53 -21.62 -23.33 11.43
CA GLY A 53 -22.79 -22.79 10.72
C GLY A 53 -22.42 -22.11 9.41
N HIS A 54 -21.36 -21.29 9.41
CA HIS A 54 -20.85 -20.69 8.18
C HIS A 54 -20.35 -21.74 7.17
N ASP A 55 -19.63 -22.77 7.61
CA ASP A 55 -19.20 -23.87 6.72
C ASP A 55 -20.39 -24.65 6.14
N TRP A 56 -21.47 -24.83 6.92
CA TRP A 56 -22.72 -25.43 6.44
C TRP A 56 -23.34 -24.62 5.30
N ASP A 57 -23.48 -23.30 5.48
CA ASP A 57 -24.06 -22.42 4.46
C ASP A 57 -23.25 -22.46 3.16
N VAL A 58 -21.91 -22.40 3.25
CA VAL A 58 -21.00 -22.49 2.09
C VAL A 58 -21.13 -23.84 1.39
N LEU A 59 -21.21 -24.95 2.14
CA LEU A 59 -21.39 -26.28 1.55
C LEU A 59 -22.73 -26.42 0.83
N ARG A 60 -23.80 -25.87 1.41
CA ARG A 60 -25.14 -25.88 0.83
C ARG A 60 -25.15 -25.15 -0.51
N GLU A 61 -24.48 -24.00 -0.57
CA GLU A 61 -24.31 -23.20 -1.77
C GLU A 61 -23.48 -23.93 -2.84
N ALA A 62 -22.30 -24.43 -2.47
CA ALA A 62 -21.39 -25.16 -3.36
C ALA A 62 -22.03 -26.40 -3.99
N LEU A 63 -22.86 -27.10 -3.23
CA LEU A 63 -23.54 -28.30 -3.68
C LEU A 63 -24.91 -28.03 -4.31
N ALA A 64 -25.37 -26.78 -4.30
CA ALA A 64 -26.72 -26.36 -4.67
C ALA A 64 -27.79 -27.36 -4.16
N CYS A 65 -27.80 -27.64 -2.86
CA CYS A 65 -28.66 -28.68 -2.28
C CYS A 65 -29.46 -28.19 -1.06
N SER A 66 -30.49 -28.94 -0.65
CA SER A 66 -31.24 -28.65 0.58
C SER A 66 -30.48 -29.08 1.83
N ASP A 67 -30.89 -28.59 2.99
CA ASP A 67 -30.29 -28.96 4.28
C ASP A 67 -30.38 -30.47 4.54
N GLU A 68 -31.47 -31.12 4.14
CA GLU A 68 -31.62 -32.57 4.27
C GLU A 68 -30.62 -33.32 3.39
N ARG A 69 -30.45 -32.90 2.14
CA ARG A 69 -29.49 -33.53 1.22
C ARG A 69 -28.05 -33.30 1.65
N LEU A 70 -27.74 -32.10 2.16
CA LEU A 70 -26.42 -31.82 2.74
C LEU A 70 -26.16 -32.71 3.95
N SER A 71 -27.14 -32.84 4.85
CA SER A 71 -27.07 -33.75 6.00
C SER A 71 -26.81 -35.20 5.58
N GLU A 72 -27.55 -35.71 4.59
CA GLU A 72 -27.38 -37.08 4.08
C GLU A 72 -25.97 -37.29 3.51
N ARG A 73 -25.44 -36.33 2.75
CA ARG A 73 -24.07 -36.38 2.22
C ARG A 73 -23.03 -36.38 3.32
N LEU A 74 -23.17 -35.49 4.31
CA LEU A 74 -22.26 -35.43 5.45
C LEU A 74 -22.28 -36.73 6.28
N HIS A 75 -23.46 -37.34 6.45
CA HIS A 75 -23.57 -38.67 7.06
C HIS A 75 -22.86 -39.75 6.23
N ALA A 76 -22.98 -39.70 4.90
CA ALA A 76 -22.24 -40.62 4.03
C ALA A 76 -20.72 -40.44 4.17
N VAL A 77 -20.23 -39.20 4.27
CA VAL A 77 -18.81 -38.92 4.55
C VAL A 77 -18.37 -39.56 5.87
N VAL A 78 -19.15 -39.40 6.94
CA VAL A 78 -18.87 -40.03 8.24
C VAL A 78 -18.82 -41.55 8.09
N GLN A 79 -19.78 -42.16 7.41
CA GLN A 79 -19.80 -43.62 7.18
C GLN A 79 -18.58 -44.12 6.40
N GLN A 80 -18.12 -43.35 5.40
CA GLN A 80 -16.91 -43.68 4.66
C GLN A 80 -15.64 -43.50 5.51
N ALA A 81 -15.64 -42.55 6.44
CA ALA A 81 -14.53 -42.29 7.36
C ALA A 81 -14.53 -43.25 8.58
N MET A 82 -15.66 -43.91 8.89
CA MET A 82 -15.80 -44.91 9.95
C MET A 82 -15.02 -46.19 9.60
N GLY A 83 -13.71 -46.16 9.87
CA GLY A 83 -12.76 -47.21 9.51
C GLY A 83 -11.32 -46.70 9.47
N LEU A 84 -11.14 -45.38 9.45
CA LEU A 84 -9.84 -44.75 9.57
C LEU A 84 -9.23 -45.05 10.94
N ARG A 85 -8.03 -45.63 10.92
CA ARG A 85 -7.20 -45.70 12.12
C ARG A 85 -6.70 -44.30 12.42
N ALA A 86 -6.74 -43.90 13.70
CA ALA A 86 -6.12 -42.66 14.11
C ALA A 86 -4.66 -42.65 13.62
N PRO A 87 -4.18 -41.54 13.03
CA PRO A 87 -2.77 -41.38 12.69
C PRO A 87 -1.91 -41.72 13.92
N GLY A 88 -0.69 -42.18 13.66
CA GLY A 88 0.29 -42.33 14.74
C GLY A 88 0.48 -40.97 15.42
N SER A 89 1.01 -40.94 16.63
CA SER A 89 1.24 -39.68 17.37
C SER A 89 2.31 -38.77 16.73
N GLY A 90 2.59 -38.90 15.43
CA GLY A 90 3.55 -38.10 14.67
C GLY A 90 2.99 -36.72 14.31
N SER A 91 3.32 -35.72 15.12
CA SER A 91 3.05 -34.32 14.79
C SER A 91 4.02 -33.82 13.71
N GLY A 92 3.79 -34.14 12.43
CA GLY A 92 4.55 -33.62 11.31
C GLY A 92 3.69 -33.25 10.10
N ASP A 93 4.12 -32.24 9.34
CA ASP A 93 3.43 -31.76 8.12
C ASP A 93 3.17 -32.86 7.09
N ALA A 94 4.02 -33.89 7.03
CA ALA A 94 3.85 -35.02 6.13
C ALA A 94 2.65 -35.92 6.50
N GLU A 95 2.42 -36.17 7.80
CA GLU A 95 1.29 -36.98 8.26
C GLU A 95 -0.03 -36.24 8.06
N ARG A 96 -0.01 -34.92 8.29
CA ARG A 96 -1.10 -34.00 7.99
C ARG A 96 -1.53 -34.05 6.51
N ILE A 97 -0.57 -33.99 5.57
CA ILE A 97 -0.85 -34.10 4.12
C ILE A 97 -1.53 -35.42 3.76
N VAL A 98 -1.08 -36.54 4.36
CA VAL A 98 -1.68 -37.86 4.12
C VAL A 98 -3.12 -37.91 4.61
N ILE A 99 -3.39 -37.39 5.81
CA ILE A 99 -4.74 -37.31 6.39
C ILE A 99 -5.66 -36.47 5.49
N GLU A 100 -5.18 -35.34 4.98
CA GLU A 100 -5.94 -34.47 4.07
C GLU A 100 -6.29 -35.17 2.75
N ALA A 101 -5.33 -35.87 2.15
CA ALA A 101 -5.54 -36.61 0.92
C ALA A 101 -6.54 -37.78 1.10
N GLU A 102 -6.44 -38.47 2.24
CA GLU A 102 -7.37 -39.53 2.61
C GLU A 102 -8.78 -38.98 2.87
N TRP A 103 -8.89 -37.88 3.60
CA TRP A 103 -10.15 -37.17 3.82
C TRP A 103 -10.83 -36.77 2.51
N ALA A 104 -10.09 -36.12 1.60
CA ALA A 104 -10.61 -35.71 0.30
C ALA A 104 -11.15 -36.90 -0.51
N ARG A 105 -10.47 -38.05 -0.45
CA ARG A 105 -10.94 -39.30 -1.07
C ARG A 105 -12.26 -39.79 -0.46
N HIS A 106 -12.45 -39.69 0.85
CA HIS A 106 -13.73 -40.05 1.49
C HIS A 106 -14.86 -39.11 1.10
N VAL A 107 -14.61 -37.81 1.04
CA VAL A 107 -15.59 -36.82 0.57
C VAL A 107 -16.03 -37.17 -0.85
N ARG A 108 -15.09 -37.43 -1.76
CA ARG A 108 -15.40 -37.83 -3.14
C ARG A 108 -16.15 -39.16 -3.22
N ALA A 109 -15.79 -40.15 -2.39
CA ALA A 109 -16.48 -41.43 -2.34
C ALA A 109 -17.93 -41.29 -1.85
N ALA A 110 -18.19 -40.39 -0.90
CA ALA A 110 -19.52 -40.10 -0.40
C ALA A 110 -20.45 -39.47 -1.47
N ASP A 111 -19.91 -38.72 -2.44
CA ASP A 111 -20.71 -38.19 -3.55
C ASP A 111 -21.13 -39.28 -4.54
N ALA A 112 -20.33 -40.32 -4.70
CA ALA A 112 -20.69 -41.50 -5.48
C ALA A 112 -21.66 -42.42 -4.72
N TRP A 113 -21.79 -42.24 -3.39
CA TRP A 113 -22.69 -43.02 -2.57
C TRP A 113 -24.13 -42.61 -2.85
N ARG A 114 -24.90 -43.55 -3.39
CA ARG A 114 -26.36 -43.43 -3.45
C ARG A 114 -26.92 -44.07 -2.18
N PRO A 115 -27.74 -43.35 -1.39
CA PRO A 115 -28.41 -43.99 -0.27
C PRO A 115 -29.18 -45.20 -0.80
N PRO A 116 -29.15 -46.36 -0.11
CA PRO A 116 -30.04 -47.46 -0.43
C PRO A 116 -31.45 -46.90 -0.48
N ARG A 117 -32.20 -47.17 -1.57
CA ARG A 117 -33.55 -46.63 -1.78
C ARG A 117 -34.36 -46.79 -0.48
N ARG A 118 -34.45 -45.73 0.31
CA ARG A 118 -35.53 -45.61 1.29
C ARG A 118 -36.80 -45.64 0.47
N GLU A 119 -37.80 -46.41 0.90
CA GLU A 119 -39.15 -46.33 0.37
C GLU A 119 -39.46 -44.85 0.11
N GLU A 120 -39.88 -44.54 -1.13
CA GLU A 120 -39.99 -43.18 -1.65
C GLU A 120 -40.46 -42.22 -0.56
N ASP A 121 -39.59 -41.26 -0.20
CA ASP A 121 -39.95 -40.20 0.74
C ASP A 121 -41.31 -39.65 0.30
N PRO A 122 -42.35 -39.72 1.15
CA PRO A 122 -43.69 -39.30 0.77
C PRO A 122 -43.73 -37.85 0.27
N ARG A 123 -42.75 -37.01 0.65
CA ARG A 123 -42.57 -35.67 0.08
C ARG A 123 -42.00 -35.67 -1.33
N ALA A 124 -41.01 -36.51 -1.62
CA ALA A 124 -40.46 -36.67 -2.96
C ALA A 124 -41.46 -37.32 -3.92
N ALA A 125 -42.25 -38.29 -3.43
CA ALA A 125 -43.37 -38.87 -4.16
C ALA A 125 -44.50 -37.86 -4.39
N ALA A 126 -44.83 -37.04 -3.40
CA ALA A 126 -45.79 -35.94 -3.56
C ALA A 126 -45.30 -34.87 -4.54
N GLN A 127 -44.02 -34.52 -4.52
CA GLN A 127 -43.42 -33.61 -5.50
C GLN A 127 -43.43 -34.20 -6.91
N ARG A 128 -43.14 -35.49 -7.07
CA ARG A 128 -43.16 -36.16 -8.37
C ARG A 128 -44.59 -36.25 -8.93
N ARG A 129 -45.57 -36.59 -8.08
CA ARG A 129 -47.00 -36.54 -8.42
C ARG A 129 -47.47 -35.13 -8.80
N LEU A 130 -47.06 -34.11 -8.05
CA LEU A 130 -47.38 -32.71 -8.38
C LEU A 130 -46.78 -32.30 -9.73
N ARG A 131 -45.57 -32.79 -10.06
CA ARG A 131 -44.89 -32.55 -11.33
C ARG A 131 -45.61 -33.22 -12.50
N GLU A 132 -45.96 -34.49 -12.35
CA GLU A 132 -46.74 -35.28 -13.31
C GLU A 132 -48.15 -34.69 -13.52
N GLU A 133 -48.82 -34.23 -12.45
CA GLU A 133 -50.10 -33.54 -12.52
C GLU A 133 -50.04 -32.18 -13.24
N LEU A 134 -48.89 -31.49 -13.19
CA LEU A 134 -48.69 -30.19 -13.84
C LEU A 134 -48.28 -30.33 -15.32
N GLU A 135 -47.56 -31.37 -15.68
CA GLU A 135 -47.23 -31.69 -17.09
C GLU A 135 -48.48 -31.98 -17.92
N GLY A 136 -49.56 -32.45 -17.29
CA GLY A 136 -50.88 -32.65 -17.92
C GLY A 136 -51.81 -31.42 -17.98
N ARG A 137 -51.46 -30.26 -17.40
CA ARG A 137 -52.32 -29.06 -17.34
C ARG A 137 -51.96 -28.00 -18.37
N GLU A 138 -52.96 -27.22 -18.82
CA GLU A 138 -52.79 -26.08 -19.73
C GLU A 138 -51.89 -24.97 -19.15
N VAL A 139 -51.22 -24.23 -20.04
CA VAL A 139 -50.17 -23.24 -19.72
C VAL A 139 -50.64 -22.15 -18.76
N ALA A 140 -51.92 -21.77 -18.79
CA ALA A 140 -52.50 -20.75 -17.91
C ALA A 140 -52.50 -21.18 -16.42
N ASP A 141 -52.80 -22.45 -16.13
CA ASP A 141 -52.82 -22.99 -14.75
C ASP A 141 -51.42 -23.29 -14.20
N ARG A 142 -50.43 -23.50 -15.09
CA ARG A 142 -49.02 -23.69 -14.69
C ARG A 142 -48.43 -22.44 -14.03
N SER A 143 -48.88 -21.24 -14.43
CA SER A 143 -48.40 -19.96 -13.92
C SER A 143 -48.64 -19.77 -12.41
N VAL A 144 -49.72 -20.35 -11.86
CA VAL A 144 -50.10 -20.26 -10.44
C VAL A 144 -49.28 -21.23 -9.57
N SER A 145 -48.81 -22.34 -10.15
CA SER A 145 -48.08 -23.41 -9.45
C SER A 145 -46.55 -23.37 -9.67
N LEU A 146 -46.09 -22.64 -10.68
CA LEU A 146 -44.67 -22.40 -10.99
C LEU A 146 -43.86 -21.90 -9.78
N PRO A 147 -44.36 -20.96 -8.95
CA PRO A 147 -43.62 -20.48 -7.78
C PRO A 147 -43.34 -21.56 -6.74
N LEU A 148 -44.19 -22.59 -6.62
CA LEU A 148 -43.99 -23.70 -5.68
C LEU A 148 -42.94 -24.71 -6.18
N LEU A 149 -42.85 -24.92 -7.50
CA LEU A 149 -41.78 -25.72 -8.11
C LEU A 149 -40.44 -24.98 -8.11
N LEU A 150 -40.45 -23.66 -8.36
CA LEU A 150 -39.26 -22.81 -8.33
C LEU A 150 -38.71 -22.61 -6.91
N ARG A 151 -39.57 -22.56 -5.88
CA ARG A 151 -39.16 -22.51 -4.45
C ARG A 151 -38.35 -23.72 -3.98
N SER A 152 -38.38 -24.85 -4.71
CA SER A 152 -37.65 -26.06 -4.37
C SER A 152 -36.30 -26.20 -5.08
N ARG A 153 -35.97 -25.28 -6.00
CA ARG A 153 -34.67 -25.23 -6.67
C ARG A 153 -33.79 -24.21 -5.95
N THR A 154 -32.70 -24.69 -5.38
CA THR A 154 -31.55 -23.87 -5.01
C THR A 154 -31.06 -23.15 -6.27
N SER A 155 -31.02 -21.81 -6.24
CA SER A 155 -30.44 -21.02 -7.33
C SER A 155 -28.97 -21.41 -7.49
N PRO A 156 -28.50 -21.68 -8.71
CA PRO A 156 -27.09 -21.94 -8.94
C PRO A 156 -26.26 -20.70 -8.56
N SER A 157 -25.13 -20.91 -7.89
CA SER A 157 -24.16 -19.86 -7.60
C SER A 157 -22.86 -20.11 -8.37
N ALA A 158 -21.98 -19.11 -8.40
CA ALA A 158 -20.63 -19.24 -8.93
C ALA A 158 -19.87 -20.38 -8.26
N LEU A 159 -20.05 -20.55 -6.94
CA LEU A 159 -19.43 -21.62 -6.19
C LEU A 159 -19.93 -23.00 -6.63
N HIS A 160 -21.22 -23.13 -6.95
CA HIS A 160 -21.75 -24.37 -7.51
C HIS A 160 -21.13 -24.70 -8.86
N MET A 161 -21.08 -23.73 -9.79
CA MET A 161 -20.42 -23.91 -11.07
C MET A 161 -18.96 -24.33 -10.92
N GLN A 162 -18.23 -23.68 -10.00
CA GLN A 162 -16.83 -23.99 -9.74
C GLN A 162 -16.65 -25.47 -9.35
N GLU A 163 -17.52 -26.00 -8.48
CA GLU A 163 -17.47 -27.40 -8.08
C GLU A 163 -17.87 -28.36 -9.21
N VAL A 164 -18.86 -28.02 -10.05
CA VAL A 164 -19.22 -28.83 -11.22
C VAL A 164 -18.05 -28.93 -12.20
N LEU A 165 -17.40 -27.80 -12.49
CA LEU A 165 -16.28 -27.72 -13.42
C LEU A 165 -15.06 -28.46 -12.86
N ARG A 166 -14.73 -28.29 -11.57
CA ARG A 166 -13.63 -29.03 -10.91
C ARG A 166 -13.88 -30.52 -10.82
N GLY A 167 -15.14 -30.93 -10.63
CA GLY A 167 -15.55 -32.33 -10.60
C GLY A 167 -15.45 -33.03 -11.96
N SER A 168 -15.26 -32.27 -13.05
CA SER A 168 -15.28 -32.77 -14.43
C SER A 168 -14.00 -32.38 -15.17
N PRO A 169 -12.90 -33.16 -15.05
CA PRO A 169 -11.60 -32.81 -15.63
C PRO A 169 -11.65 -32.50 -17.14
N GLY A 170 -12.50 -33.21 -17.90
CA GLY A 170 -12.70 -32.93 -19.33
C GLY A 170 -13.33 -31.56 -19.60
N LEU A 171 -14.28 -31.13 -18.77
CA LEU A 171 -14.88 -29.79 -18.89
C LEU A 171 -13.88 -28.71 -18.44
N ALA A 172 -13.14 -28.93 -17.35
CA ALA A 172 -12.12 -28.01 -16.89
C ALA A 172 -11.02 -27.77 -17.94
N GLN A 173 -10.64 -28.80 -18.70
CA GLN A 173 -9.69 -28.69 -19.81
C GLN A 173 -10.29 -28.01 -21.03
N ALA A 174 -11.58 -28.21 -21.31
CA ALA A 174 -12.27 -27.60 -22.44
C ALA A 174 -12.56 -26.11 -22.22
N PHE A 175 -12.77 -25.68 -20.97
CA PHE A 175 -13.15 -24.31 -20.59
C PHE A 175 -12.23 -23.74 -19.51
N PRO A 176 -10.93 -23.55 -19.82
CA PRO A 176 -9.93 -23.14 -18.83
C PRO A 176 -10.14 -21.70 -18.35
N MET A 177 -10.74 -20.82 -19.16
CA MET A 177 -11.01 -19.44 -18.74
C MET A 177 -12.22 -19.35 -17.81
N ALA A 178 -13.27 -20.14 -18.07
CA ALA A 178 -14.36 -20.31 -17.11
C ALA A 178 -13.84 -20.79 -15.75
N MET A 179 -12.93 -21.77 -15.75
CA MET A 179 -12.29 -22.24 -14.52
C MET A 179 -11.51 -21.13 -13.81
N LEU A 180 -10.69 -20.39 -14.55
CA LEU A 180 -9.89 -19.30 -13.98
C LEU A 180 -10.77 -18.22 -13.36
N LEU A 181 -11.80 -17.76 -14.07
CA LEU A 181 -12.76 -16.76 -13.59
C LEU A 181 -13.40 -17.19 -12.27
N LEU A 182 -13.96 -18.40 -12.22
CA LEU A 182 -14.64 -18.91 -11.02
C LEU A 182 -13.67 -19.17 -9.86
N GLN A 183 -12.43 -19.58 -10.14
CA GLN A 183 -11.41 -19.79 -9.11
C GLN A 183 -10.86 -18.49 -8.52
N ARG A 184 -10.86 -17.42 -9.31
CA ARG A 184 -10.23 -16.15 -8.96
C ARG A 184 -11.24 -15.02 -8.77
N ASP A 185 -12.53 -15.32 -8.62
CA ASP A 185 -13.62 -14.36 -8.44
C ASP A 185 -13.33 -13.29 -7.35
N ALA A 186 -12.98 -13.73 -6.14
CA ALA A 186 -12.64 -12.81 -5.05
C ALA A 186 -11.38 -11.97 -5.31
N ASP A 187 -10.41 -12.53 -6.04
CA ASP A 187 -9.19 -11.82 -6.41
C ASP A 187 -9.46 -10.80 -7.53
N LEU A 188 -10.36 -11.12 -8.47
CA LEU A 188 -10.84 -10.21 -9.51
C LEU A 188 -11.61 -9.02 -8.91
N ASP A 189 -12.46 -9.27 -7.91
CA ASP A 189 -13.11 -8.22 -7.14
C ASP A 189 -12.08 -7.33 -6.44
N THR A 190 -11.11 -7.93 -5.75
CA THR A 190 -10.06 -7.18 -5.05
C THR A 190 -9.23 -6.32 -6.03
N VAL A 191 -8.75 -6.89 -7.13
CA VAL A 191 -7.89 -6.19 -8.10
C VAL A 191 -8.64 -5.11 -8.90
N SER A 192 -9.96 -5.24 -9.08
CA SER A 192 -10.80 -4.22 -9.72
C SER A 192 -10.75 -2.85 -9.03
N ASN A 193 -10.30 -2.84 -7.76
CA ASN A 193 -10.13 -1.62 -6.99
C ASN A 193 -8.78 -0.93 -7.22
N LEU A 194 -7.88 -1.48 -8.05
CA LEU A 194 -6.59 -0.86 -8.37
C LEU A 194 -6.78 0.52 -9.01
N ALA A 195 -7.64 0.65 -10.02
CA ALA A 195 -7.94 1.94 -10.65
C ALA A 195 -8.45 2.98 -9.62
N PRO A 196 -9.50 2.69 -8.83
CA PRO A 196 -9.95 3.58 -7.76
C PRO A 196 -8.88 3.99 -6.75
N VAL A 197 -7.96 3.07 -6.39
CA VAL A 197 -6.85 3.37 -5.47
C VAL A 197 -5.86 4.35 -6.09
N LEU A 198 -5.49 4.14 -7.36
CA LEU A 198 -4.59 5.04 -8.09
C LEU A 198 -5.24 6.42 -8.29
N GLU A 199 -6.52 6.45 -8.68
CA GLU A 199 -7.30 7.69 -8.83
C GLU A 199 -7.41 8.46 -7.50
N LEU A 200 -7.64 7.77 -6.38
CA LEU A 200 -7.68 8.40 -5.06
C LEU A 200 -6.34 9.06 -4.71
N GLN A 201 -5.23 8.39 -5.01
CA GLN A 201 -3.90 8.94 -4.71
C GLN A 201 -3.59 10.14 -5.60
N GLU A 202 -3.87 10.06 -6.89
CA GLU A 202 -3.72 11.20 -7.81
C GLU A 202 -4.60 12.38 -7.37
N PHE A 203 -5.83 12.10 -6.94
CA PHE A 203 -6.75 13.08 -6.37
C PHE A 203 -6.15 13.77 -5.14
N LEU A 204 -5.64 13.00 -4.18
CA LEU A 204 -5.01 13.54 -2.97
C LEU A 204 -3.75 14.33 -3.29
N ILE A 205 -2.90 13.85 -4.20
CA ILE A 205 -1.71 14.55 -4.68
C ILE A 205 -2.11 15.90 -5.28
N LYS A 206 -3.04 15.94 -6.24
CA LYS A 206 -3.49 17.18 -6.88
C LYS A 206 -4.06 18.20 -5.88
N ARG A 207 -4.75 17.73 -4.84
CA ARG A 207 -5.45 18.60 -3.89
C ARG A 207 -4.56 19.09 -2.74
N LEU A 208 -3.62 18.26 -2.28
CA LEU A 208 -2.92 18.47 -1.00
C LEU A 208 -1.40 18.65 -1.15
N ARG A 209 -0.79 18.25 -2.28
CA ARG A 209 0.67 18.32 -2.48
C ARG A 209 1.17 19.74 -2.25
N ARG A 210 2.22 19.86 -1.44
CA ARG A 210 2.84 21.13 -1.01
C ARG A 210 1.89 22.12 -0.30
N ARG A 211 0.70 21.69 0.12
CA ARG A 211 -0.29 22.54 0.82
C ARG A 211 -0.47 22.16 2.29
N ILE A 212 -0.20 20.90 2.62
CA ILE A 212 -0.26 20.41 3.99
C ILE A 212 1.11 19.92 4.44
N SER A 213 1.40 20.12 5.72
CA SER A 213 2.55 19.52 6.40
C SER A 213 2.25 18.08 6.82
N ARG A 214 3.30 17.32 7.15
CA ARG A 214 3.18 15.94 7.61
C ARG A 214 2.28 15.81 8.85
N GLN A 215 2.47 16.69 9.84
CA GLN A 215 1.64 16.73 11.05
C GLN A 215 0.15 16.98 10.71
N GLN A 216 -0.14 17.92 9.81
CA GLN A 216 -1.52 18.15 9.37
C GLN A 216 -2.10 16.91 8.67
N ALA A 217 -1.31 16.18 7.89
CA ALA A 217 -1.78 14.95 7.25
C ALA A 217 -2.05 13.80 8.23
N GLN A 218 -1.40 13.79 9.40
CA GLN A 218 -1.66 12.83 10.48
C GLN A 218 -3.02 13.10 11.15
N GLU A 219 -3.34 14.38 11.35
CA GLU A 219 -4.57 14.81 12.02
C GLU A 219 -5.78 14.85 11.05
N LEU A 220 -5.54 15.05 9.76
CA LEU A 220 -6.58 15.18 8.75
C LEU A 220 -7.12 13.81 8.33
N SER A 221 -8.45 13.65 8.39
CA SER A 221 -9.14 12.47 7.86
C SER A 221 -9.56 12.66 6.40
N LEU A 222 -9.81 11.55 5.68
CA LEU A 222 -10.36 11.61 4.33
C LEU A 222 -11.69 12.36 4.29
N GLY A 223 -12.57 12.17 5.27
CA GLY A 223 -13.82 12.94 5.41
C GLY A 223 -13.56 14.44 5.58
N GLY A 224 -12.53 14.81 6.34
CA GLY A 224 -12.06 16.19 6.47
C GLY A 224 -11.61 16.77 5.12
N VAL A 225 -10.86 16.01 4.31
CA VAL A 225 -10.48 16.42 2.95
C VAL A 225 -11.72 16.65 2.08
N LEU A 226 -12.67 15.72 2.10
CA LEU A 226 -13.90 15.83 1.31
C LEU A 226 -14.72 17.08 1.67
N GLN A 227 -14.70 17.51 2.94
CA GLN A 227 -15.40 18.71 3.39
C GLN A 227 -14.64 20.01 3.07
N GLN A 228 -13.31 20.00 3.18
CA GLN A 228 -12.49 21.22 3.15
C GLN A 228 -11.89 21.53 1.79
N HIS A 229 -11.67 20.53 0.93
CA HIS A 229 -10.83 20.66 -0.27
C HIS A 229 -11.52 20.22 -1.58
N VAL A 230 -12.79 19.80 -1.51
CA VAL A 230 -13.54 19.21 -2.62
C VAL A 230 -14.81 20.00 -2.88
N GLN A 231 -15.14 20.22 -4.15
CA GLN A 231 -16.38 20.92 -4.50
C GLN A 231 -17.58 20.03 -4.16
N PRO A 232 -18.72 20.58 -3.70
CA PRO A 232 -19.89 19.79 -3.33
C PRO A 232 -20.39 18.82 -4.42
N SER A 233 -20.22 19.17 -5.70
CA SER A 233 -20.56 18.34 -6.86
C SER A 233 -19.63 17.13 -7.03
N GLU A 234 -18.38 17.20 -6.60
CA GLU A 234 -17.36 16.15 -6.74
C GLU A 234 -17.36 15.18 -5.55
N VAL A 235 -17.96 15.57 -4.42
CA VAL A 235 -17.99 14.77 -3.17
C VAL A 235 -18.53 13.35 -3.37
N PRO A 236 -19.64 13.11 -4.11
CA PRO A 236 -20.14 11.74 -4.30
C PRO A 236 -19.13 10.82 -5.00
N TYR A 237 -18.43 11.33 -6.02
CA TYR A 237 -17.42 10.59 -6.75
C TYR A 237 -16.19 10.30 -5.86
N ALA A 238 -15.65 11.32 -5.19
CA ALA A 238 -14.50 11.15 -4.31
C ALA A 238 -14.81 10.21 -3.13
N ARG A 239 -16.02 10.27 -2.57
CA ARG A 239 -16.49 9.31 -1.56
C ARG A 239 -16.54 7.88 -2.10
N GLY A 240 -16.92 7.70 -3.36
CA GLY A 240 -16.88 6.41 -4.05
C GLY A 240 -15.46 5.84 -4.11
N LEU A 241 -14.48 6.66 -4.48
CA LEU A 241 -13.05 6.28 -4.49
C LEU A 241 -12.57 5.85 -3.11
N VAL A 242 -12.87 6.66 -2.08
CA VAL A 242 -12.51 6.37 -0.69
C VAL A 242 -13.05 5.02 -0.24
N ARG A 243 -14.33 4.74 -0.46
CA ARG A 243 -14.95 3.46 -0.07
C ARG A 243 -14.30 2.27 -0.77
N ARG A 244 -14.07 2.37 -2.08
CA ARG A 244 -13.42 1.30 -2.86
C ARG A 244 -11.98 1.07 -2.42
N ALA A 245 -11.23 2.14 -2.15
CA ALA A 245 -9.86 2.04 -1.67
C ALA A 245 -9.79 1.40 -0.28
N CYS A 246 -10.65 1.81 0.66
CA CYS A 246 -10.76 1.20 1.99
C CYS A 246 -11.19 -0.27 1.92
N HIS A 247 -12.11 -0.60 1.00
CA HIS A 247 -12.51 -1.98 0.75
C HIS A 247 -11.32 -2.83 0.26
N ALA A 248 -10.57 -2.33 -0.72
CA ALA A 248 -9.35 -2.99 -1.21
C ALA A 248 -8.33 -3.19 -0.10
N TRP A 249 -8.07 -2.16 0.71
CA TRP A 249 -7.18 -2.28 1.86
C TRP A 249 -7.62 -3.38 2.82
N ASN A 250 -8.91 -3.44 3.15
CA ASN A 250 -9.45 -4.43 4.08
C ASN A 250 -9.41 -5.86 3.51
N ALA A 251 -9.47 -6.02 2.19
CA ALA A 251 -9.26 -7.31 1.53
C ALA A 251 -7.79 -7.75 1.54
N VAL A 252 -6.87 -6.78 1.46
CA VAL A 252 -5.42 -7.01 1.38
C VAL A 252 -4.75 -7.14 2.75
N VAL A 253 -5.20 -6.40 3.76
CA VAL A 253 -4.54 -6.31 5.07
C VAL A 253 -4.31 -7.67 5.75
N PRO A 254 -5.20 -8.67 5.69
CA PRO A 254 -4.92 -9.98 6.31
C PRO A 254 -3.78 -10.75 5.62
N ARG A 255 -3.43 -10.34 4.39
CA ARG A 255 -2.39 -10.95 3.55
C ARG A 255 -1.05 -10.20 3.67
N VAL A 256 -1.02 -8.99 4.23
CA VAL A 256 0.19 -8.17 4.41
C VAL A 256 0.71 -8.36 5.83
N GLN A 257 1.59 -9.34 6.02
CA GLN A 257 2.17 -9.66 7.33
C GLN A 257 3.57 -9.07 7.54
N HIS A 258 4.31 -8.82 6.45
CA HIS A 258 5.70 -8.36 6.49
C HIS A 258 5.99 -7.36 5.36
N TYR A 259 6.86 -6.39 5.63
CA TYR A 259 7.49 -5.51 4.64
C TYR A 259 9.00 -5.49 4.92
N GLU A 260 9.83 -5.76 3.91
CA GLU A 260 11.30 -5.81 4.07
C GLU A 260 11.77 -6.67 5.26
N CYS A 261 11.11 -7.82 5.45
CA CYS A 261 11.33 -8.74 6.57
C CYS A 261 10.97 -8.19 7.96
N GLN A 262 10.39 -7.00 8.07
CA GLN A 262 9.84 -6.47 9.31
C GLN A 262 8.34 -6.78 9.42
N PRO A 263 7.85 -7.25 10.58
CA PRO A 263 6.41 -7.40 10.79
C PRO A 263 5.76 -6.02 10.77
N VAL A 264 4.66 -5.88 10.03
CA VAL A 264 3.90 -4.63 9.99
C VAL A 264 2.57 -4.88 10.70
N GLU A 265 2.35 -4.24 11.85
CA GLU A 265 1.05 -4.25 12.50
C GLU A 265 0.17 -3.19 11.84
N VAL A 266 -0.74 -3.66 10.98
CA VAL A 266 -1.56 -2.76 10.16
C VAL A 266 -3.04 -2.96 10.47
N PRO A 267 -3.73 -1.95 11.02
CA PRO A 267 -5.15 -2.07 11.34
C PRO A 267 -6.01 -2.02 10.06
N PRO A 268 -7.21 -2.62 10.10
CA PRO A 268 -8.20 -2.42 9.05
C PRO A 268 -8.65 -0.95 8.99
N MET A 269 -9.09 -0.52 7.82
CA MET A 269 -9.70 0.79 7.61
C MET A 269 -11.17 0.79 8.02
N PRO A 270 -11.71 1.94 8.47
CA PRO A 270 -13.14 2.11 8.70
C PRO A 270 -13.97 1.73 7.47
N GLN A 271 -15.15 1.11 7.67
CA GLN A 271 -16.01 0.68 6.56
C GLN A 271 -16.57 1.86 5.74
N ASP A 272 -16.83 2.99 6.39
CA ASP A 272 -17.27 4.22 5.74
C ASP A 272 -16.12 4.95 5.02
N GLY A 273 -14.87 4.63 5.38
CA GLY A 273 -13.63 5.16 4.85
C GLY A 273 -13.32 6.60 5.23
N GLU A 274 -14.33 7.43 5.54
CA GLU A 274 -14.16 8.86 5.85
C GLU A 274 -13.35 9.11 7.12
N GLY A 275 -13.39 8.19 8.10
CA GLY A 275 -12.58 8.28 9.31
C GLY A 275 -11.09 7.93 9.13
N ALA A 276 -10.68 7.45 7.95
CA ALA A 276 -9.29 7.04 7.74
C ALA A 276 -8.34 8.26 7.68
N PRO A 277 -7.16 8.21 8.36
CA PRO A 277 -6.16 9.26 8.26
C PRO A 277 -5.65 9.43 6.84
N VAL A 278 -5.51 10.68 6.37
CA VAL A 278 -5.02 11.00 5.02
C VAL A 278 -3.62 10.49 4.82
N LEU A 279 -2.74 10.61 5.83
CA LEU A 279 -1.34 10.19 5.72
C LEU A 279 -1.17 8.75 5.20
N ARG A 280 -2.08 7.83 5.55
CA ARG A 280 -2.04 6.42 5.10
C ARG A 280 -2.25 6.25 3.59
N TRP A 281 -2.80 7.27 2.95
CA TRP A 281 -3.07 7.31 1.52
C TRP A 281 -2.04 8.13 0.76
N LEU A 282 -1.09 8.76 1.45
CA LEU A 282 -0.02 9.57 0.86
C LEU A 282 1.29 8.80 0.85
N ARG A 283 1.87 8.61 -0.34
CA ARG A 283 3.17 7.96 -0.49
C ARG A 283 4.27 8.96 -0.22
N SER A 284 5.01 8.83 0.88
CA SER A 284 6.17 9.67 1.15
C SER A 284 7.44 9.01 0.61
N PRO A 285 8.41 9.77 0.04
CA PRO A 285 9.71 9.23 -0.32
C PRO A 285 10.59 8.94 0.89
N ARG A 286 10.21 9.45 2.08
CA ARG A 286 10.85 9.16 3.36
C ARG A 286 10.12 7.98 4.00
N GLU A 287 10.71 6.80 3.89
CA GLU A 287 10.20 5.53 4.47
C GLU A 287 10.20 5.52 6.01
N ASP A 288 10.67 6.60 6.62
CA ASP A 288 10.82 6.82 8.05
C ASP A 288 9.48 6.82 8.83
N SER A 289 8.33 6.84 8.14
CA SER A 289 7.01 6.70 8.77
C SER A 289 6.28 5.44 8.27
N PRO A 290 5.94 4.50 9.17
CA PRO A 290 5.24 3.27 8.81
C PRO A 290 3.85 3.55 8.21
N GLU A 291 3.24 4.70 8.53
CA GLU A 291 1.92 5.10 8.03
C GLU A 291 1.94 5.40 6.54
N SER A 292 3.04 5.97 6.03
CA SER A 292 3.22 6.28 4.60
C SER A 292 3.42 5.05 3.71
N LEU A 293 3.70 3.88 4.32
CA LEU A 293 3.89 2.62 3.61
C LEU A 293 2.56 1.99 3.16
N TYR A 294 1.42 2.38 3.74
CA TYR A 294 0.13 1.69 3.54
C TYR A 294 -0.31 1.78 2.07
N ALA A 295 -0.34 3.00 1.54
CA ALA A 295 -0.62 3.28 0.13
C ALA A 295 0.34 2.55 -0.82
N LEU A 296 1.63 2.46 -0.46
CA LEU A 296 2.64 1.75 -1.25
C LEU A 296 2.40 0.24 -1.25
N LEU A 297 2.21 -0.34 -0.07
CA LEU A 297 1.93 -1.76 0.14
C LEU A 297 0.68 -2.20 -0.61
N LEU A 298 -0.40 -1.42 -0.50
CA LEU A 298 -1.65 -1.69 -1.19
C LEU A 298 -1.44 -1.75 -2.70
N VAL A 299 -0.80 -0.73 -3.27
CA VAL A 299 -0.61 -0.65 -4.71
C VAL A 299 0.32 -1.75 -5.21
N ARG A 300 1.45 -2.00 -4.53
CA ARG A 300 2.36 -3.10 -4.89
C ARG A 300 1.64 -4.46 -4.85
N TRP A 301 0.85 -4.69 -3.82
CA TRP A 301 0.11 -5.94 -3.68
C TRP A 301 -0.93 -6.11 -4.79
N LEU A 302 -1.70 -5.05 -5.09
CA LEU A 302 -2.70 -5.07 -6.16
C LEU A 302 -2.06 -5.23 -7.55
N VAL A 303 -0.91 -4.58 -7.79
CA VAL A 303 -0.13 -4.74 -9.02
C VAL A 303 0.40 -6.18 -9.15
N GLN A 304 0.90 -6.76 -8.06
CA GLN A 304 1.32 -8.16 -8.06
C GLN A 304 0.15 -9.10 -8.36
N LEU A 305 -1.00 -8.90 -7.70
CA LEU A 305 -2.20 -9.70 -7.94
C LEU A 305 -2.66 -9.59 -9.39
N HIS A 306 -2.67 -8.36 -9.93
CA HIS A 306 -2.99 -8.07 -11.33
C HIS A 306 -2.10 -8.87 -12.27
N ASN A 307 -0.78 -8.79 -12.07
CA ASN A 307 0.20 -9.49 -12.90
C ASN A 307 0.09 -11.02 -12.78
N ASP A 308 -0.22 -11.54 -11.60
CA ASP A 308 -0.44 -12.97 -11.39
C ASP A 308 -1.71 -13.45 -12.11
N LEU A 309 -2.78 -12.66 -12.13
CA LEU A 309 -4.00 -12.97 -12.89
C LEU A 309 -3.76 -12.92 -14.40
N VAL A 310 -3.04 -11.92 -14.90
CA VAL A 310 -2.65 -11.82 -16.32
C VAL A 310 -1.81 -13.03 -16.73
N ARG A 311 -0.87 -13.45 -15.88
CA ARG A 311 -0.04 -14.65 -16.14
C ARG A 311 -0.88 -15.92 -16.14
N SER A 312 -1.79 -16.07 -15.17
CA SER A 312 -2.70 -17.22 -15.10
C SER A 312 -3.60 -17.32 -16.34
N ALA A 313 -4.05 -16.19 -16.88
CA ALA A 313 -4.81 -16.15 -18.12
C ALA A 313 -3.98 -16.55 -19.34
N ALA A 314 -2.73 -16.08 -19.44
CA ALA A 314 -1.83 -16.49 -20.51
C ALA A 314 -1.51 -18.01 -20.46
N GLU A 315 -1.40 -18.58 -19.25
CA GLU A 315 -1.24 -20.02 -19.06
C GLU A 315 -2.51 -20.80 -19.44
N ALA A 316 -3.69 -20.25 -19.17
CA ALA A 316 -4.98 -20.83 -19.56
C ALA A 316 -5.27 -20.72 -21.07
N GLN A 317 -4.64 -19.78 -21.79
CA GLN A 317 -4.82 -19.53 -23.22
C GLN A 317 -3.46 -19.35 -23.95
N PRO A 318 -2.71 -20.44 -24.17
CA PRO A 318 -1.36 -20.34 -24.75
C PRO A 318 -1.33 -19.87 -26.21
N GLU A 319 -2.46 -19.84 -26.90
CA GLU A 319 -2.57 -19.39 -28.30
C GLU A 319 -2.69 -17.87 -28.45
N GLU A 320 -2.94 -17.12 -27.36
CA GLU A 320 -2.96 -15.65 -27.41
C GLU A 320 -1.53 -15.06 -27.44
N PRO A 321 -1.29 -13.99 -28.22
CA PRO A 321 0.00 -13.32 -28.22
C PRO A 321 0.35 -12.79 -26.83
N ALA A 322 1.65 -12.79 -26.52
CA ALA A 322 2.14 -12.26 -25.26
C ALA A 322 1.63 -10.84 -25.02
N ARG A 323 0.93 -10.65 -23.91
CA ARG A 323 0.35 -9.36 -23.53
C ARG A 323 1.47 -8.36 -23.27
N THR A 324 1.35 -7.17 -23.86
CA THR A 324 2.31 -6.08 -23.67
C THR A 324 2.36 -5.67 -22.21
N ALA A 325 3.53 -5.27 -21.72
CA ALA A 325 3.66 -4.63 -20.41
C ALA A 325 3.52 -3.11 -20.54
N CYS A 326 2.91 -2.48 -19.55
CA CYS A 326 2.61 -1.05 -19.50
C CYS A 326 3.10 -0.46 -18.16
N SER A 327 3.56 0.80 -18.18
CA SER A 327 3.92 1.52 -16.94
C SER A 327 2.66 1.86 -16.15
N ILE A 328 2.72 1.76 -14.82
CA ILE A 328 1.60 2.13 -13.95
C ILE A 328 1.22 3.62 -14.07
N SER A 329 2.17 4.49 -14.43
CA SER A 329 1.89 5.92 -14.67
C SER A 329 1.11 6.18 -15.96
N GLY A 330 1.22 5.28 -16.93
CA GLY A 330 0.64 5.41 -18.27
C GLY A 330 -0.46 4.41 -18.56
N VAL A 331 -0.90 3.63 -17.56
CA VAL A 331 -1.94 2.62 -17.74
C VAL A 331 -3.30 3.30 -17.86
N SER A 332 -4.02 2.99 -18.93
CA SER A 332 -5.41 3.40 -19.08
C SER A 332 -6.34 2.49 -18.26
N GLU A 333 -7.49 3.00 -17.84
CA GLU A 333 -8.46 2.21 -17.10
C GLU A 333 -8.94 0.96 -17.87
N ALA A 334 -9.00 1.02 -19.20
CA ALA A 334 -9.36 -0.10 -20.06
C ALA A 334 -8.33 -1.24 -20.06
N GLN A 335 -7.11 -0.94 -19.63
CA GLN A 335 -6.00 -1.90 -19.50
C GLN A 335 -5.94 -2.55 -18.10
N LEU A 336 -6.79 -2.12 -17.17
CA LEU A 336 -6.93 -2.70 -15.85
C LEU A 336 -8.13 -3.65 -15.79
N PHE A 337 -8.13 -4.57 -14.83
CA PHE A 337 -9.28 -5.45 -14.63
C PHE A 337 -10.51 -4.63 -14.23
N ARG A 338 -11.58 -4.76 -15.02
CA ARG A 338 -12.91 -4.25 -14.70
C ARG A 338 -13.78 -5.43 -14.32
N TYR A 339 -14.00 -5.57 -13.03
CA TYR A 339 -14.82 -6.64 -12.47
C TYR A 339 -15.80 -6.05 -11.47
N GLU A 340 -17.07 -6.45 -11.56
CA GLU A 340 -18.07 -6.05 -10.59
C GLU A 340 -18.33 -7.18 -9.59
N PRO A 341 -18.50 -6.87 -8.29
CA PRO A 341 -18.92 -7.84 -7.30
C PRO A 341 -20.18 -8.59 -7.75
N GLY A 342 -20.15 -9.92 -7.61
CA GLY A 342 -21.26 -10.80 -7.97
C GLY A 342 -21.41 -11.08 -9.48
N THR A 343 -20.45 -10.67 -10.32
CA THR A 343 -20.48 -10.98 -11.76
C THR A 343 -20.53 -12.49 -12.01
N ALA A 344 -19.72 -13.29 -11.29
CA ALA A 344 -19.74 -14.75 -11.42
C ALA A 344 -21.10 -15.36 -11.03
N ASP A 345 -21.77 -14.84 -10.00
CA ASP A 345 -23.09 -15.32 -9.59
C ASP A 345 -24.18 -14.96 -10.61
N ARG A 346 -24.12 -13.77 -11.21
CA ARG A 346 -25.02 -13.39 -12.31
C ARG A 346 -24.79 -14.30 -13.51
N LEU A 347 -23.53 -14.53 -13.87
CA LEU A 347 -23.15 -15.44 -14.94
C LEU A 347 -23.63 -16.87 -14.67
N ALA A 348 -23.65 -17.33 -13.41
CA ALA A 348 -24.19 -18.62 -13.03
C ALA A 348 -25.70 -18.74 -13.26
N GLN A 349 -26.43 -17.65 -13.06
CA GLN A 349 -27.86 -17.59 -13.33
C GLN A 349 -28.13 -17.55 -14.84
N ASP A 350 -27.37 -16.74 -15.58
CA ASP A 350 -27.52 -16.56 -17.02
C ASP A 350 -27.12 -17.80 -17.83
N ALA A 351 -26.10 -18.54 -17.36
CA ALA A 351 -25.61 -19.73 -18.04
C ALA A 351 -26.48 -20.98 -17.81
N LEU A 352 -27.51 -20.93 -16.96
CA LEU A 352 -28.34 -22.09 -16.67
C LEU A 352 -29.25 -22.42 -17.87
N GLN A 353 -29.11 -23.61 -18.45
CA GLN A 353 -29.92 -24.02 -19.61
C GLN A 353 -31.39 -24.31 -19.23
N GLU A 354 -32.31 -23.93 -20.11
CA GLU A 354 -33.76 -24.21 -19.99
C GLU A 354 -34.08 -25.70 -20.29
N GLY A 355 -33.59 -26.61 -19.44
CA GLY A 355 -33.77 -28.07 -19.60
C GLY A 355 -34.17 -28.81 -18.33
N GLY A 356 -34.27 -28.09 -17.20
CA GLY A 356 -34.66 -28.64 -15.91
C GLY A 356 -33.57 -29.44 -15.16
N GLY A 357 -32.40 -29.63 -15.76
CA GLY A 357 -31.15 -30.00 -15.10
C GLY A 357 -30.34 -28.78 -14.67
N LEU A 358 -29.32 -28.99 -13.83
CA LEU A 358 -28.30 -27.99 -13.48
C LEU A 358 -27.15 -28.04 -14.51
N ASP A 359 -27.50 -27.98 -15.79
CA ASP A 359 -26.53 -27.94 -16.88
C ASP A 359 -26.26 -26.48 -17.25
N PHE A 360 -24.97 -26.13 -17.28
CA PHE A 360 -24.51 -24.79 -17.60
C PHE A 360 -24.03 -24.71 -19.05
N ASP A 361 -24.31 -23.59 -19.71
CA ASP A 361 -23.67 -23.20 -20.96
C ASP A 361 -22.23 -22.76 -20.70
N TRP A 362 -21.34 -23.74 -20.60
CA TRP A 362 -19.91 -23.49 -20.35
C TRP A 362 -19.23 -22.69 -21.45
N ALA A 363 -19.75 -22.71 -22.68
CA ALA A 363 -19.21 -21.91 -23.76
C ALA A 363 -19.48 -20.41 -23.53
N LEU A 364 -20.70 -20.06 -23.11
CA LEU A 364 -21.03 -18.70 -22.69
C LEU A 364 -20.11 -18.23 -21.56
N VAL A 365 -19.93 -19.06 -20.53
CA VAL A 365 -19.11 -18.72 -19.35
C VAL A 365 -17.65 -18.50 -19.74
N ASP A 366 -17.10 -19.36 -20.59
CA ASP A 366 -15.71 -19.25 -21.05
C ASP A 366 -15.50 -18.03 -21.94
N VAL A 367 -16.46 -17.69 -22.82
CA VAL A 367 -16.40 -16.47 -23.64
C VAL A 367 -16.45 -15.22 -22.75
N THR A 368 -17.39 -15.14 -21.81
CA THR A 368 -17.45 -14.02 -20.85
C THR A 368 -16.17 -13.90 -20.05
N ALA A 369 -15.60 -15.03 -19.61
CA ALA A 369 -14.29 -15.04 -18.95
C ALA A 369 -13.21 -14.47 -19.86
N ARG A 370 -13.11 -14.88 -21.14
CA ARG A 370 -12.13 -14.31 -22.07
C ARG A 370 -12.28 -12.81 -22.21
N GLU A 371 -13.49 -12.29 -22.29
CA GLU A 371 -13.75 -10.85 -22.39
C GLU A 371 -13.23 -10.07 -21.18
N VAL A 372 -13.43 -10.60 -19.96
CA VAL A 372 -12.90 -9.99 -18.71
C VAL A 372 -11.37 -9.87 -18.76
N PHE A 373 -10.68 -10.82 -19.40
CA PHE A 373 -9.22 -10.84 -19.47
C PHE A 373 -8.67 -10.19 -20.76
N ALA A 374 -9.43 -10.01 -21.82
CA ALA A 374 -8.92 -9.69 -23.17
C ALA A 374 -8.17 -8.35 -23.26
N SER A 375 -8.60 -7.31 -22.53
CA SER A 375 -8.02 -5.96 -22.65
C SER A 375 -6.89 -5.67 -21.67
N VAL A 376 -6.54 -6.62 -20.80
CA VAL A 376 -5.68 -6.36 -19.63
C VAL A 376 -4.19 -6.54 -19.96
N CYS A 377 -3.36 -5.51 -19.72
CA CYS A 377 -1.88 -5.58 -19.86
C CYS A 377 -1.19 -5.95 -18.55
N GLY A 378 0.03 -6.49 -18.64
CA GLY A 378 0.90 -6.62 -17.46
C GLY A 378 1.41 -5.24 -17.03
N LEU A 379 1.56 -5.01 -15.74
CA LEU A 379 2.05 -3.74 -15.16
C LEU A 379 3.52 -3.86 -14.79
N MET A 380 4.34 -2.88 -15.18
CA MET A 380 5.71 -2.75 -14.71
C MET A 380 5.74 -1.96 -13.40
N ASP A 381 6.33 -2.53 -12.36
CA ASP A 381 6.65 -1.82 -11.11
C ASP A 381 7.98 -1.09 -11.28
N GLY A 382 7.97 0.00 -12.03
CA GLY A 382 9.10 0.94 -12.04
C GLY A 382 9.10 1.70 -10.73
N HIS A 383 10.19 1.58 -9.93
CA HIS A 383 10.34 2.32 -8.67
C HIS A 383 10.14 3.86 -8.80
N GLY A 384 10.20 4.42 -10.01
CA GLY A 384 9.94 5.83 -10.30
C GLY A 384 8.61 6.15 -10.99
N ASP A 385 7.79 5.16 -11.32
CA ASP A 385 6.54 5.36 -12.10
C ASP A 385 5.37 5.77 -11.21
N ILE A 386 5.57 5.80 -9.90
CA ILE A 386 4.58 6.18 -8.93
C ILE A 386 4.96 7.56 -8.40
N GLU A 387 4.09 8.55 -8.59
CA GLU A 387 4.34 9.88 -8.02
C GLU A 387 4.40 9.85 -6.49
N HIS A 388 5.45 10.46 -5.94
CA HIS A 388 5.58 10.69 -4.51
C HIS A 388 4.83 11.95 -4.07
N PHE A 389 4.22 11.89 -2.89
CA PHE A 389 3.64 13.04 -2.24
C PHE A 389 4.73 13.88 -1.58
N GLU A 390 4.73 15.18 -1.89
CA GLU A 390 5.62 16.15 -1.25
C GLU A 390 4.82 16.98 -0.24
N PHE A 391 5.20 16.91 1.04
CA PHE A 391 4.65 17.77 2.08
C PHE A 391 5.16 19.20 1.95
N LEU A 392 4.39 20.15 2.50
CA LEU A 392 4.80 21.55 2.66
C LEU A 392 6.14 21.61 3.42
N GLY A 393 7.16 22.19 2.78
CA GLY A 393 8.51 22.34 3.33
C GLY A 393 9.50 21.18 3.00
N GLU A 394 9.02 19.98 2.64
CA GLU A 394 9.92 18.83 2.37
C GLU A 394 10.57 18.87 0.97
N GLY A 395 9.96 19.58 0.01
CA GLY A 395 10.44 19.68 -1.37
C GLY A 395 11.69 20.54 -1.58
N GLN A 396 12.07 21.39 -0.63
CA GLN A 396 13.24 22.27 -0.77
C GLN A 396 14.54 21.65 -0.23
N ALA A 397 14.45 20.82 0.82
CA ALA A 397 15.62 20.27 1.50
C ALA A 397 16.09 18.92 0.91
N SER A 398 15.15 18.07 0.45
CA SER A 398 15.45 16.67 0.11
C SER A 398 15.97 16.49 -1.32
N GLY A 399 15.64 17.42 -2.20
CA GLY A 399 16.16 17.49 -3.57
C GLY A 399 17.41 18.34 -3.63
N SER A 400 18.50 17.95 -2.95
CA SER A 400 19.84 18.39 -3.34
C SER A 400 20.20 17.77 -4.70
N ARG A 401 19.41 18.08 -5.73
CA ARG A 401 19.94 18.13 -7.09
C ARG A 401 20.91 19.29 -7.06
N ARG A 402 22.14 19.02 -6.60
CA ARG A 402 23.28 19.90 -6.85
C ARG A 402 23.16 20.30 -8.31
N LEU A 403 23.23 21.61 -8.57
CA LEU A 403 23.26 22.07 -9.94
C LEU A 403 24.35 21.27 -10.65
N ARG A 404 24.01 20.63 -11.77
CA ARG A 404 24.98 19.84 -12.51
C ARG A 404 26.13 20.77 -12.91
N ASN A 405 27.36 20.28 -12.93
CA ASN A 405 28.55 21.00 -13.41
C ASN A 405 28.94 22.28 -12.65
N GLN A 406 28.68 22.38 -11.34
CA GLN A 406 29.24 23.46 -10.54
C GLN A 406 30.78 23.41 -10.55
N ARG A 407 31.42 24.57 -10.70
CA ARG A 407 32.87 24.78 -10.78
C ARG A 407 33.33 25.72 -9.67
N PRO A 408 34.60 25.59 -9.22
CA PRO A 408 35.19 26.53 -8.29
C PRO A 408 35.09 27.97 -8.82
N MET A 409 34.70 28.90 -7.96
CA MET A 409 34.61 30.33 -8.26
C MET A 409 36.02 30.92 -8.39
N PRO A 410 36.35 31.58 -9.52
CA PRO A 410 37.65 32.24 -9.68
C PRO A 410 37.90 33.30 -8.59
N ASP A 411 39.14 33.37 -8.08
CA ASP A 411 39.52 34.27 -6.99
C ASP A 411 39.17 35.75 -7.28
N GLY A 412 39.35 36.19 -8.53
CA GLY A 412 38.99 37.56 -8.93
C GLY A 412 37.50 37.86 -8.75
N ILE A 413 36.60 36.91 -9.00
CA ILE A 413 35.15 37.11 -8.79
C ILE A 413 34.83 37.10 -7.30
N ARG A 414 35.46 36.19 -6.54
CA ARG A 414 35.34 36.12 -5.08
C ARG A 414 35.74 37.45 -4.43
N GLU A 415 36.86 38.02 -4.83
CA GLU A 415 37.34 39.32 -4.32
C GLU A 415 36.38 40.45 -4.67
N VAL A 416 35.84 40.49 -5.89
CA VAL A 416 34.87 41.52 -6.30
C VAL A 416 33.57 41.37 -5.51
N LEU A 417 33.06 40.16 -5.29
CA LEU A 417 31.87 39.92 -4.45
C LEU A 417 32.07 40.43 -3.02
N LEU A 418 33.22 40.15 -2.41
CA LEU A 418 33.52 40.59 -1.04
C LEU A 418 33.77 42.10 -0.93
N ARG A 419 34.36 42.71 -1.96
CA ARG A 419 34.66 44.14 -1.99
C ARG A 419 33.42 44.99 -2.25
N ASP A 420 32.58 44.58 -3.20
CA ASP A 420 31.47 45.39 -3.71
C ASP A 420 30.16 45.15 -2.95
N LEU A 421 30.06 44.06 -2.18
CA LEU A 421 28.95 43.79 -1.25
C LEU A 421 29.39 44.11 0.19
N ASP A 422 29.72 45.37 0.44
CA ASP A 422 30.27 45.87 1.71
C ASP A 422 29.20 46.08 2.80
N SER A 423 27.91 46.04 2.45
CA SER A 423 26.81 46.21 3.39
C SER A 423 26.02 44.90 3.60
N PRO A 424 25.58 44.59 4.83
CA PRO A 424 24.77 43.40 5.12
C PRO A 424 23.51 43.30 4.26
N ARG A 425 22.87 44.45 4.01
CA ARG A 425 21.69 44.54 3.17
C ARG A 425 21.97 44.16 1.71
N ALA A 426 23.08 44.62 1.14
CA ALA A 426 23.46 44.24 -0.22
C ALA A 426 23.77 42.73 -0.32
N VAL A 427 24.38 42.16 0.71
CA VAL A 427 24.62 40.71 0.80
C VAL A 427 23.30 39.93 0.86
N GLU A 428 22.32 40.38 1.65
CA GLU A 428 20.98 39.77 1.75
C GLU A 428 20.19 39.87 0.44
N ASP A 429 20.12 41.07 -0.16
CA ASP A 429 19.44 41.30 -1.44
C ASP A 429 20.06 40.40 -2.54
N CYS A 430 21.39 40.30 -2.56
CA CYS A 430 22.12 39.44 -3.48
C CYS A 430 21.84 37.95 -3.22
N LEU A 431 21.91 37.49 -1.97
CA LEU A 431 21.60 36.10 -1.59
C LEU A 431 20.18 35.70 -2.00
N GLN A 432 19.20 36.57 -1.78
CA GLN A 432 17.82 36.30 -2.15
C GLN A 432 17.68 36.12 -3.67
N LEU A 433 18.38 36.93 -4.46
CA LEU A 433 18.45 36.76 -5.90
C LEU A 433 19.14 35.44 -6.29
N LEU A 434 20.30 35.12 -5.69
CA LEU A 434 21.02 33.87 -5.97
C LEU A 434 20.18 32.63 -5.65
N PHE A 435 19.48 32.59 -4.52
CA PHE A 435 18.56 31.49 -4.17
C PHE A 435 17.40 31.37 -5.16
N THR A 436 16.88 32.50 -5.64
CA THR A 436 15.82 32.51 -6.65
C THR A 436 16.33 31.95 -7.97
N VAL A 437 17.53 32.36 -8.41
CA VAL A 437 18.19 31.84 -9.61
C VAL A 437 18.47 30.34 -9.46
N GLU A 438 18.97 29.89 -8.30
CA GLU A 438 19.21 28.47 -8.03
C GLU A 438 17.91 27.65 -8.17
N ALA A 439 16.80 28.14 -7.62
CA ALA A 439 15.50 27.48 -7.73
C ALA A 439 15.03 27.34 -9.18
N TRP A 440 15.26 28.35 -10.02
CA TRP A 440 14.93 28.31 -11.46
C TRP A 440 15.86 27.39 -12.25
N LEU A 441 17.15 27.38 -11.95
CA LEU A 441 18.11 26.49 -12.59
C LEU A 441 17.88 25.02 -12.24
N ARG A 442 17.25 24.72 -11.09
CA ARG A 442 16.80 23.34 -10.81
C ARG A 442 15.69 22.87 -11.75
N LEU A 443 15.03 23.78 -12.46
CA LEU A 443 13.96 23.51 -13.43
C LEU A 443 14.43 23.58 -14.89
N THR A 444 15.66 24.01 -15.16
CA THR A 444 16.16 24.29 -16.52
C THR A 444 17.59 23.76 -16.71
N ASP A 445 17.96 23.37 -17.93
CA ASP A 445 19.32 22.85 -18.24
C ASP A 445 20.31 23.95 -18.68
N ILE A 446 20.03 25.23 -18.38
CA ILE A 446 20.85 26.37 -18.83
C ILE A 446 22.06 26.55 -17.91
N GLN A 447 23.27 26.59 -18.47
CA GLN A 447 24.52 26.51 -17.70
C GLN A 447 25.61 27.50 -18.13
N GLU A 448 25.52 28.09 -19.34
CA GLU A 448 26.62 28.85 -19.95
C GLU A 448 26.53 30.38 -19.75
N GLN A 449 25.51 30.87 -19.06
CA GLN A 449 25.26 32.31 -18.86
C GLN A 449 25.79 32.81 -17.51
N SER A 450 25.94 34.14 -17.38
CA SER A 450 26.10 34.75 -16.06
C SER A 450 24.77 34.77 -15.29
N VAL A 451 24.84 34.88 -13.98
CA VAL A 451 23.67 34.94 -13.09
C VAL A 451 22.80 36.15 -13.45
N ALA A 452 23.41 37.31 -13.71
CA ALA A 452 22.68 38.51 -14.12
C ALA A 452 22.02 38.37 -15.49
N GLU A 453 22.70 37.76 -16.47
CA GLU A 453 22.10 37.51 -17.78
C GLU A 453 20.92 36.54 -17.68
N PHE A 454 21.06 35.48 -16.89
CA PHE A 454 19.98 34.53 -16.64
C PHE A 454 18.78 35.20 -15.94
N ALA A 455 19.02 35.99 -14.89
CA ALA A 455 17.97 36.73 -14.18
C ALA A 455 17.24 37.72 -15.10
N ARG A 456 17.97 38.38 -16.01
CA ARG A 456 17.38 39.31 -16.99
C ARG A 456 16.57 38.59 -18.06
N THR A 457 17.13 37.55 -18.67
CA THR A 457 16.57 36.92 -19.87
C THR A 457 15.50 35.90 -19.54
N VAL A 458 15.69 35.10 -18.49
CA VAL A 458 14.79 33.99 -18.12
C VAL A 458 13.77 34.43 -17.09
N MET A 459 14.18 35.18 -16.07
CA MET A 459 13.30 35.57 -14.96
C MET A 459 12.60 36.92 -15.18
N GLY A 460 13.07 37.73 -16.14
CA GLY A 460 12.50 39.06 -16.43
C GLY A 460 12.67 40.06 -15.29
N LEU A 461 13.69 39.90 -14.44
CA LEU A 461 13.94 40.80 -13.31
C LEU A 461 14.48 42.15 -13.82
N PRO A 462 14.02 43.29 -13.26
CA PRO A 462 14.44 44.61 -13.68
C PRO A 462 15.93 44.85 -13.36
N LEU A 463 16.65 45.51 -14.29
CA LEU A 463 18.09 45.82 -14.19
C LEU A 463 18.48 46.50 -12.88
N ALA A 464 17.64 47.39 -12.34
CA ALA A 464 17.93 48.11 -11.10
C ALA A 464 17.97 47.21 -9.85
N ALA A 465 17.46 45.98 -9.93
CA ALA A 465 17.45 45.01 -8.83
C ALA A 465 18.66 44.06 -8.86
N ILE A 466 19.52 44.16 -9.89
CA ILE A 466 20.65 43.27 -10.07
C ILE A 466 21.92 44.07 -9.78
N HIS A 467 22.70 43.63 -8.80
CA HIS A 467 24.00 44.24 -8.54
C HIS A 467 24.96 43.96 -9.69
N ASP A 468 25.70 44.97 -10.15
CA ASP A 468 26.69 44.87 -11.24
C ASP A 468 27.71 43.72 -11.02
N VAL A 469 27.99 43.38 -9.75
CA VAL A 469 28.87 42.27 -9.38
C VAL A 469 28.38 40.90 -9.90
N LEU A 470 27.09 40.75 -10.16
CA LEU A 470 26.49 39.52 -10.68
C LEU A 470 26.65 39.35 -12.19
N ASP A 471 27.04 40.40 -12.93
CA ASP A 471 27.33 40.28 -14.36
C ASP A 471 28.54 39.40 -14.62
N ALA A 472 29.50 39.39 -13.69
CA ALA A 472 30.71 38.60 -13.76
C ALA A 472 30.56 37.19 -13.17
N LEU A 473 29.48 36.89 -12.43
CA LEU A 473 29.29 35.61 -11.75
C LEU A 473 28.68 34.57 -12.71
N PRO A 474 29.42 33.52 -13.13
CA PRO A 474 28.86 32.46 -13.96
C PRO A 474 27.85 31.63 -13.17
N VAL A 475 26.78 31.17 -13.84
CA VAL A 475 25.82 30.23 -13.25
C VAL A 475 26.49 28.95 -12.73
N SER A 476 27.59 28.52 -13.37
CA SER A 476 28.39 27.38 -12.92
C SER A 476 29.07 27.58 -11.56
N CYS A 477 29.13 28.80 -11.02
CA CYS A 477 29.75 29.11 -9.73
C CYS A 477 28.71 29.50 -8.66
N LEU A 478 27.42 29.40 -8.97
CA LEU A 478 26.33 29.89 -8.14
C LEU A 478 26.34 29.30 -6.72
N GLN A 479 26.61 27.99 -6.59
CA GLN A 479 26.59 27.31 -5.30
C GLN A 479 27.67 27.88 -4.36
N GLU A 480 28.88 28.12 -4.88
CA GLU A 480 29.98 28.67 -4.10
C GLU A 480 29.78 30.15 -3.77
N ALA A 481 29.16 30.91 -4.67
CA ALA A 481 28.77 32.30 -4.38
C ALA A 481 27.70 32.37 -3.28
N ILE A 482 26.69 31.49 -3.32
CA ILE A 482 25.70 31.37 -2.24
C ILE A 482 26.41 31.04 -0.92
N GLU A 483 27.33 30.07 -0.90
CA GLU A 483 28.09 29.69 0.31
C GLU A 483 28.95 30.85 0.83
N LEU A 484 29.64 31.58 -0.06
CA LEU A 484 30.47 32.73 0.29
C LEU A 484 29.62 33.83 0.91
N LEU A 485 28.58 34.30 0.23
CA LEU A 485 27.74 35.40 0.69
C LEU A 485 26.93 35.02 1.92
N SER A 486 26.54 33.74 2.02
CA SER A 486 25.95 33.17 3.22
C SER A 486 26.86 33.35 4.43
N SER A 487 28.18 33.25 4.25
CA SER A 487 29.12 33.50 5.34
C SER A 487 29.26 35.00 5.69
N CYS A 488 28.77 35.91 4.83
CA CYS A 488 28.86 37.35 5.03
C CYS A 488 27.57 37.99 5.56
N SER A 489 26.42 37.31 5.47
CA SER A 489 25.13 37.85 5.94
C SER A 489 25.07 38.00 7.47
N ALA A 490 24.14 38.83 7.97
CA ALA A 490 23.92 39.07 9.39
C ALA A 490 23.77 37.77 10.20
N SER A 491 24.06 37.86 11.51
CA SER A 491 24.22 36.70 12.40
C SER A 491 23.04 35.72 12.25
N PRO A 492 23.25 34.49 11.74
CA PRO A 492 22.19 33.50 11.53
C PRO A 492 21.52 33.02 12.84
N LEU A 493 21.94 33.58 13.98
CA LEU A 493 21.39 33.31 15.29
C LEU A 493 20.00 33.90 15.50
N GLU A 494 19.56 34.90 14.74
CA GLU A 494 18.20 35.43 14.88
C GLU A 494 17.13 34.35 14.67
N GLU A 495 17.38 33.39 13.77
CA GLU A 495 16.51 32.26 13.47
C GLU A 495 16.70 31.06 14.42
N LEU A 496 17.71 31.09 15.29
CA LEU A 496 18.02 29.99 16.19
C LEU A 496 16.99 29.90 17.32
N SER A 497 16.34 28.74 17.46
CA SER A 497 15.39 28.45 18.54
C SER A 497 16.00 28.73 19.93
N GLY A 498 15.20 29.26 20.86
CA GLY A 498 15.66 29.62 22.21
C GLY A 498 16.28 28.48 23.02
N ARG A 499 15.95 27.22 22.70
CA ARG A 499 16.51 26.02 23.35
C ARG A 499 17.99 25.72 23.04
N TYR A 500 18.58 26.46 22.11
CA TYR A 500 19.99 26.36 21.73
C TYR A 500 20.78 27.61 22.15
N ARG A 501 20.21 28.38 23.09
CA ARG A 501 20.76 29.63 23.59
C ARG A 501 21.03 29.59 25.10
N ASP A 502 21.20 28.40 25.67
CA ASP A 502 21.57 28.26 27.07
C ASP A 502 22.98 28.81 27.27
N SER A 503 23.21 29.45 28.42
CA SER A 503 24.51 30.05 28.74
C SER A 503 25.64 29.03 28.65
N LEU A 504 26.74 29.43 28.02
CA LEU A 504 27.95 28.62 27.95
C LEU A 504 28.64 28.58 29.32
N GLU A 505 29.19 27.44 29.71
CA GLU A 505 30.01 27.35 30.93
C GLU A 505 31.33 28.13 30.75
N GLU A 506 31.86 28.73 31.82
CA GLU A 506 33.05 29.59 31.70
C GLU A 506 34.27 28.81 31.19
N GLU A 507 34.45 27.55 31.61
CA GLU A 507 35.52 26.68 31.13
C GLU A 507 35.42 26.45 29.61
N GLN A 508 34.22 26.19 29.10
CA GLN A 508 33.98 26.03 27.67
C GLN A 508 34.23 27.35 26.91
N ALA A 509 33.85 28.48 27.50
CA ALA A 509 34.09 29.79 26.93
C ALA A 509 35.59 30.11 26.81
N GLU A 510 36.38 29.85 27.87
CA GLU A 510 37.83 30.00 27.86
C GLU A 510 38.50 29.10 26.81
N GLN A 511 38.07 27.84 26.71
CA GLN A 511 38.59 26.91 25.71
C GLN A 511 38.31 27.39 24.28
N LEU A 512 37.11 27.89 23.99
CA LEU A 512 36.77 28.46 22.67
C LEU A 512 37.53 29.77 22.37
N ARG A 513 37.76 30.64 23.37
CA ARG A 513 38.59 31.86 23.21
C ARG A 513 40.05 31.51 22.90
N GLY A 514 40.54 30.40 23.44
CA GLY A 514 41.90 29.89 23.28
C GLY A 514 42.19 29.23 21.93
N LEU A 515 41.18 29.03 21.07
CA LEU A 515 41.37 28.40 19.76
C LEU A 515 42.34 29.22 18.87
N PRO A 516 43.27 28.55 18.16
CA PRO A 516 44.07 29.19 17.11
C PRO A 516 43.17 29.88 16.07
N SER A 517 43.60 31.03 15.53
CA SER A 517 42.76 31.81 14.60
C SER A 517 42.37 31.05 13.33
N GLU A 518 43.24 30.16 12.83
CA GLU A 518 42.93 29.28 11.70
C GLU A 518 41.86 28.25 12.05
N GLU A 519 41.92 27.65 13.24
CA GLU A 519 40.92 26.70 13.72
C GLU A 519 39.58 27.37 14.00
N ALA A 520 39.58 28.55 14.62
CA ALA A 520 38.36 29.33 14.84
C ALA A 520 37.67 29.71 13.53
N ALA A 521 38.43 30.07 12.49
CA ALA A 521 37.88 30.36 11.16
C ALA A 521 37.30 29.12 10.48
N ALA A 522 37.99 27.97 10.56
CA ALA A 522 37.49 26.70 10.05
C ALA A 522 36.22 26.25 10.77
N LEU A 523 36.21 26.34 12.10
CA LEU A 523 35.08 26.00 12.97
C LEU A 523 33.87 26.88 12.65
N LEU A 524 34.06 28.21 12.56
CA LEU A 524 32.98 29.14 12.25
C LEU A 524 32.32 28.83 10.90
N ARG A 525 33.11 28.44 9.90
CA ARG A 525 32.60 28.05 8.58
C ARG A 525 31.70 26.82 8.68
N GLU A 526 32.17 25.77 9.33
CA GLU A 526 31.38 24.54 9.51
C GLU A 526 30.14 24.77 10.38
N TRP A 527 30.25 25.58 11.42
CA TRP A 527 29.12 25.94 12.27
C TRP A 527 28.07 26.77 11.56
N ARG A 528 28.45 27.69 10.67
CA ARG A 528 27.51 28.43 9.81
C ARG A 528 26.74 27.48 8.91
N ARG A 529 27.44 26.51 8.30
CA ARG A 529 26.83 25.48 7.48
C ARG A 529 25.87 24.61 8.30
N PHE A 530 26.30 24.17 9.48
CA PHE A 530 25.52 23.34 10.38
C PHE A 530 24.25 24.05 10.86
N LEU A 531 24.39 25.28 11.35
CA LEU A 531 23.28 26.11 11.80
C LEU A 531 22.20 26.23 10.71
N ARG A 532 22.61 26.54 9.47
CA ARG A 532 21.68 26.71 8.34
C ARG A 532 21.02 25.40 7.90
N ALA A 533 21.80 24.33 7.84
CA ALA A 533 21.36 23.07 7.30
C ALA A 533 20.56 22.22 8.30
N TYR A 534 20.64 22.50 9.60
CA TYR A 534 20.13 21.61 10.64
C TYR A 534 19.43 22.30 11.81
N LEU A 535 19.74 23.55 12.14
CA LEU A 535 19.20 24.23 13.32
C LEU A 535 18.23 25.38 12.99
N SER A 536 18.37 26.04 11.84
CA SER A 536 17.41 27.03 11.33
C SER A 536 16.33 26.35 10.50
N GLY A 537 15.05 26.65 10.77
CA GLY A 537 13.93 26.25 9.92
C GLY A 537 13.41 24.81 10.06
N PHE A 538 14.02 23.95 10.88
CA PHE A 538 13.52 22.59 11.11
C PHE A 538 12.37 22.53 12.13
N ARG A 539 11.31 21.77 11.80
CA ARG A 539 10.15 21.52 12.68
C ARG A 539 10.37 20.42 13.72
N GLU A 540 11.31 19.51 13.49
CA GLU A 540 11.76 18.49 14.46
C GLU A 540 13.22 18.75 14.80
N PRO A 541 13.51 19.54 15.83
CA PRO A 541 14.86 20.03 16.00
C PRO A 541 15.68 19.00 16.81
N TYR A 542 16.98 18.87 16.54
CA TYR A 542 17.88 17.92 17.22
C TYR A 542 17.88 18.08 18.75
N PRO A 543 17.91 17.00 19.54
CA PRO A 543 17.85 17.09 21.00
C PRO A 543 18.94 18.04 21.55
N ALA A 544 18.55 19.03 22.36
CA ALA A 544 19.48 20.07 22.84
C ALA A 544 20.64 19.50 23.69
N HIS A 545 20.46 18.32 24.29
CA HIS A 545 21.48 17.62 25.07
C HIS A 545 22.47 16.81 24.21
N SER A 546 22.26 16.73 22.90
CA SER A 546 23.22 16.06 22.01
C SER A 546 24.54 16.83 21.97
N PRO A 547 25.68 16.14 21.99
CA PRO A 547 26.98 16.80 21.87
C PRO A 547 27.17 17.35 20.45
N VAL A 548 27.70 18.57 20.34
CA VAL A 548 27.92 19.30 19.07
C VAL A 548 28.86 18.51 18.16
N TRP A 549 29.92 17.89 18.70
CA TRP A 549 30.89 17.15 17.89
C TRP A 549 30.30 15.93 17.15
N ALA A 550 29.17 15.36 17.60
CA ALA A 550 28.61 14.14 17.01
C ALA A 550 28.17 14.32 15.55
N PHE A 551 27.90 15.55 15.11
CA PHE A 551 27.54 15.88 13.73
C PHE A 551 28.71 15.79 12.75
N TRP A 552 29.93 15.73 13.27
CA TRP A 552 31.17 15.54 12.50
C TRP A 552 31.83 14.19 12.83
N SER A 553 31.03 13.19 13.25
CA SER A 553 31.48 11.80 13.45
C SER A 553 31.92 11.20 12.10
N GLY A 554 33.20 11.36 11.77
CA GLY A 554 33.78 11.04 10.47
C GLY A 554 34.92 11.97 10.08
N GLU A 555 34.99 13.17 10.67
CA GLU A 555 36.08 14.12 10.54
C GLU A 555 36.96 14.15 11.80
N GLU A 556 37.06 13.03 12.52
CA GLU A 556 37.78 12.92 13.79
C GLU A 556 39.28 13.27 13.69
N GLY A 557 39.83 13.30 12.47
CA GLY A 557 41.20 13.75 12.19
C GLY A 557 41.39 15.26 12.19
N ALA A 558 40.33 16.07 12.23
CA ALA A 558 40.42 17.52 12.31
C ALA A 558 40.64 17.99 13.76
N ALA A 559 41.66 18.81 14.00
CA ALA A 559 42.05 19.25 15.33
C ALA A 559 40.90 19.94 16.10
N TRP A 560 40.09 20.74 15.41
CA TRP A 560 38.95 21.42 16.02
C TRP A 560 37.83 20.45 16.44
N VAL A 561 37.64 19.31 15.75
CA VAL A 561 36.65 18.29 16.13
C VAL A 561 37.07 17.58 17.42
N ALA A 562 38.36 17.27 17.56
CA ALA A 562 38.91 16.72 18.80
C ALA A 562 38.74 17.71 19.96
N GLY A 563 39.04 18.99 19.74
CA GLY A 563 38.80 20.04 20.74
C GLY A 563 37.34 20.13 21.19
N LEU A 564 36.37 20.06 20.28
CA LEU A 564 34.94 20.05 20.63
C LEU A 564 34.53 18.80 21.42
N LYS A 565 35.18 17.67 21.17
CA LYS A 565 34.92 16.41 21.89
C LYS A 565 35.38 16.51 23.34
N ASP A 566 36.53 17.12 23.58
CA ASP A 566 37.07 17.35 24.91
C ASP A 566 36.28 18.41 25.70
N MET A 567 35.73 19.42 25.01
CA MET A 567 34.85 20.46 25.59
C MET A 567 33.49 19.95 26.09
N ASP A 568 33.05 18.75 25.66
CA ASP A 568 31.70 18.22 25.83
C ASP A 568 30.57 19.22 25.50
N LEU A 569 30.81 20.08 24.49
CA LEU A 569 29.87 21.14 24.13
C LEU A 569 28.54 20.55 23.66
N ARG A 570 27.43 20.93 24.29
CA ARG A 570 26.07 20.48 23.93
C ARG A 570 25.40 21.47 22.98
N LEU A 571 24.47 20.98 22.15
CA LEU A 571 23.69 21.82 21.23
C LEU A 571 22.93 22.94 21.96
N ALA A 572 22.55 22.73 23.21
CA ALA A 572 21.92 23.73 24.08
C ALA A 572 22.74 25.03 24.16
N HIS A 573 24.06 24.95 24.09
CA HIS A 573 25.00 26.07 24.20
C HIS A 573 25.50 26.58 22.84
N PHE A 574 24.95 26.07 21.73
CA PHE A 574 25.46 26.36 20.38
C PHE A 574 25.44 27.85 20.04
N GLY A 575 24.37 28.57 20.39
CA GLY A 575 24.24 30.00 20.09
C GLY A 575 25.36 30.85 20.70
N PRO A 576 25.53 30.86 22.03
CA PRO A 576 26.61 31.62 22.68
C PRO A 576 28.01 31.18 22.26
N ALA A 577 28.23 29.87 22.06
CA ALA A 577 29.49 29.36 21.53
C ALA A 577 29.78 29.95 20.15
N PHE A 578 28.79 29.96 19.25
CA PHE A 578 28.89 30.52 17.91
C PHE A 578 29.23 32.02 17.94
N GLU A 579 28.56 32.81 18.77
CA GLU A 579 28.86 34.25 18.92
C GLU A 579 30.31 34.49 19.34
N LEU A 580 30.79 33.68 20.28
CA LEU A 580 32.14 33.81 20.81
C LEU A 580 33.19 33.48 19.74
N VAL A 581 33.00 32.39 19.00
CA VAL A 581 33.89 32.04 17.88
C VAL A 581 33.81 33.09 16.76
N ALA A 582 32.63 33.62 16.47
CA ALA A 582 32.44 34.67 15.46
C ALA A 582 33.16 35.97 15.83
N ALA A 583 32.99 36.45 17.07
CA ALA A 583 33.67 37.64 17.59
C ALA A 583 35.20 37.47 17.53
N ARG A 584 35.70 36.28 17.89
CA ARG A 584 37.12 35.94 17.83
C ARG A 584 37.71 36.01 16.42
N VAL A 585 36.96 35.53 15.42
CA VAL A 585 37.36 35.58 14.00
C VAL A 585 37.31 37.02 13.47
N GLN A 586 36.37 37.83 13.94
CA GLN A 586 36.23 39.24 13.57
C GLN A 586 37.23 40.17 14.29
N GLY A 587 38.04 39.65 15.21
CA GLY A 587 38.99 40.44 15.99
C GLY A 587 38.34 41.35 17.03
N GLN A 588 37.07 41.11 17.37
CA GLN A 588 36.38 41.78 18.47
C GLN A 588 36.71 41.00 19.75
N GLN A 589 37.52 41.60 20.63
CA GLN A 589 37.87 41.03 21.94
C GLN A 589 36.81 41.31 22.98
#